data_AF-A0A931E495-F1
#
_entry.id   AF-A0A931E495-F1
#
_cell.length_a   1.000
_cell.length_b   1.000
_cell.length_c   1.000
_cell.angle_alpha   90.00
_cell.angle_beta   90.00
_cell.angle_gamma   90.00
#
_symmetry.space_group_name_H-M   'P 1'
#
loop_
_entity.id
_entity.type
_entity.pdbx_description
1 polymer ?
#
loop_
_entity_poly.entity_id
_entity_poly.type
_entity_poly.pdbx_seq_one_letter_code
_entity_poly.pdbx_strand_id
1 'polypeptide(L)' 'MRNEYKKLKSILRKSLSLQPSGKDLNQNLAEQLCDWEVDYLLAKVENEFNVELPVVAAPNHISVNQLLRHISKARN' A
#
# COMPACT_ATOMS: atom_id res chain seq x y z
N MET A 1 -0.34 -12.25 7.36
CA MET A 1 -1.21 -11.06 7.24
C MET A 1 -1.11 -10.05 8.38
N ARG A 2 -1.16 -10.43 9.68
CA ARG A 2 -1.17 -9.44 10.79
C ARG A 2 0.13 -8.63 10.91
N ASN A 3 1.27 -9.20 10.55
CA ASN A 3 2.57 -8.50 10.58
C ASN A 3 2.73 -7.58 9.37
N GLU A 4 2.31 -8.04 8.19
CA GLU A 4 2.35 -7.25 6.95
C GLU A 4 1.44 -6.03 7.06
N TYR A 5 0.23 -6.19 7.62
CA TYR A 5 -0.66 -5.07 7.91
C TYR A 5 -0.03 -4.07 8.89
N LYS A 6 0.60 -4.52 9.97
CA LYS A 6 1.29 -3.62 10.91
C LYS A 6 2.40 -2.83 10.22
N LYS A 7 3.21 -3.49 9.38
CA LYS A 7 4.31 -2.85 8.66
C LYS A 7 3.79 -1.86 7.61
N LEU A 8 2.80 -2.25 6.80
CA LEU A 8 2.17 -1.38 5.80
C LEU A 8 1.51 -0.16 6.44
N LYS A 9 0.77 -0.36 7.55
CA LYS A 9 0.18 0.73 8.33
C LYS A 9 1.24 1.69 8.86
N SER A 10 2.41 1.18 9.28
CA SER A 10 3.53 2.03 9.68
C SER A 10 4.09 2.84 8.51
N ILE A 11 4.22 2.26 7.32
CA ILE A 11 4.69 2.97 6.11
C ILE A 11 3.72 4.09 5.76
N LEU A 12 2.43 3.80 5.68
CA LEU A 12 1.37 4.77 5.38
C LEU A 12 1.38 5.94 6.37
N ARG A 13 1.47 5.64 7.67
CA ARG A 13 1.49 6.66 8.71
C ARG A 13 2.78 7.49 8.72
N LYS A 14 3.94 6.86 8.58
CA LYS A 14 5.24 7.56 8.70
C LYS A 14 5.63 8.32 7.44
N SER A 15 5.27 7.79 6.28
CA SER A 15 5.77 8.28 4.99
C SER A 15 4.79 9.22 4.30
N LEU A 16 3.48 9.05 4.56
CA LEU A 16 2.41 9.80 3.88
C LEU A 16 1.38 10.39 4.85
N SER A 17 1.60 10.29 6.16
CA SER A 17 0.65 10.71 7.20
C SER A 17 -0.76 10.11 7.07
N LEU A 18 -0.90 9.03 6.29
CA LEU A 18 -2.17 8.35 6.08
C LEU A 18 -2.52 7.50 7.29
N GLN A 19 -3.76 7.61 7.74
CA GLN A 19 -4.31 6.81 8.85
C GLN A 19 -5.42 5.91 8.34
N PRO A 20 -5.09 4.77 7.71
CA PRO A 20 -6.11 3.78 7.37
C PRO A 20 -6.78 3.31 8.66
N SER A 21 -8.07 3.64 8.78
CA SER A 21 -8.93 3.08 9.79
C SER A 21 -9.08 1.58 9.49
N GLY A 22 -9.16 0.74 10.52
CA GLY A 22 -9.35 -0.71 10.30
C GLY A 22 -10.66 -1.05 9.57
N LYS A 23 -11.58 -0.08 9.43
CA LYS A 23 -12.85 -0.20 8.72
C LYS A 23 -12.72 0.16 7.22
N ASP A 24 -11.64 0.85 6.83
CA ASP A 24 -11.45 1.44 5.51
C ASP A 24 -10.31 0.79 4.72
N LEU A 25 -10.09 -0.52 4.90
CA LEU A 25 -9.02 -1.24 4.20
C LEU A 25 -9.20 -1.32 2.67
N ASN A 26 -10.43 -1.08 2.20
CA ASN A 26 -10.78 -1.00 0.77
C ASN A 26 -10.90 0.45 0.28
N GLN A 27 -10.66 1.45 1.13
CA GLN A 27 -10.67 2.83 0.69
C GLN A 27 -9.55 3.06 -0.31
N ASN A 28 -9.86 3.83 -1.34
CA ASN A 28 -8.92 4.24 -2.34
C ASN A 28 -7.93 5.26 -1.74
N LEU A 29 -6.68 4.85 -1.57
CA LEU A 29 -5.61 5.72 -1.09
C LEU A 29 -5.19 6.73 -2.15
N ALA A 30 -5.35 6.41 -3.44
CA ALA A 30 -5.00 7.31 -4.53
C ALA A 30 -5.87 8.58 -4.56
N GLU A 31 -7.07 8.55 -4.00
CA GLU A 31 -7.92 9.76 -3.85
C GLU A 31 -7.40 10.75 -2.81
N GLN A 32 -6.50 10.31 -1.92
CA GLN A 32 -5.90 11.13 -0.86
C GLN A 32 -4.44 11.49 -1.14
N LEU A 33 -3.91 11.07 -2.28
CA LEU A 33 -2.50 11.18 -2.64
C LEU A 33 -2.37 11.79 -4.03
N CYS A 34 -1.30 12.54 -4.25
CA CYS A 34 -0.89 12.96 -5.59
C CYS A 34 -0.18 11.81 -6.32
N ASP A 35 -0.08 11.89 -7.65
CA ASP A 35 0.56 10.84 -8.48
C ASP A 35 1.96 10.44 -7.98
N TRP A 36 2.81 11.42 -7.63
CA TRP A 36 4.16 11.14 -7.12
C TRP A 36 4.15 10.47 -5.73
N GLU A 37 3.15 10.75 -4.89
CA GLU A 37 3.01 10.13 -3.57
C GLU A 37 2.56 8.69 -3.69
N VAL A 38 1.73 8.40 -4.70
CA VAL A 38 1.34 7.05 -5.07
C VAL A 38 2.56 6.26 -5.54
N ASP A 39 3.34 6.82 -6.46
CA ASP A 39 4.57 6.17 -6.95
C ASP A 39 5.57 5.93 -5.81
N TYR A 40 5.75 6.93 -4.94
CA TYR A 40 6.59 6.79 -3.76
C TYR A 40 6.08 5.72 -2.79
N LEU A 41 4.76 5.64 -2.56
CA LEU A 41 4.15 4.59 -1.74
C LEU A 41 4.48 3.21 -2.30
N LEU A 42 4.25 3.00 -3.59
CA LEU A 42 4.45 1.72 -4.26
C LEU A 42 5.91 1.31 -4.16
N ALA A 43 6.85 2.18 -4.55
CA ALA A 43 8.28 1.92 -4.46
C ALA A 43 8.74 1.63 -3.02
N LYS A 44 8.20 2.36 -2.04
CA LYS A 44 8.51 2.12 -0.62
C LYS A 44 8.01 0.77 -0.16
N VAL A 45 6.81 0.37 -0.57
CA VAL A 45 6.24 -0.96 -0.24
C VAL A 45 7.05 -2.07 -0.90
N GLU A 46 7.39 -1.95 -2.17
CA GLU A 46 8.24 -2.91 -2.88
C GLU A 46 9.56 -3.13 -2.17
N ASN A 47 10.26 -2.04 -1.85
CA ASN A 47 11.55 -2.10 -1.15
C ASN A 47 11.43 -2.65 0.28
N GLU A 48 10.41 -2.24 1.05
CA GLU A 48 10.24 -2.68 2.44
C GLU A 48 9.80 -4.14 2.56
N PHE A 49 9.02 -4.63 1.60
CA PHE A 49 8.54 -6.01 1.61
C PHE A 49 9.38 -6.95 0.74
N ASN A 50 10.35 -6.40 -0.01
CA ASN A 50 11.15 -7.11 -1.02
C ASN A 50 10.26 -7.89 -1.99
N VAL A 51 9.28 -7.18 -2.56
CA VAL A 51 8.30 -7.71 -3.52
C VAL A 51 8.24 -6.79 -4.73
N GLU A 52 7.86 -7.34 -5.87
CA GLU A 52 7.48 -6.56 -7.05
C GLU A 52 5.96 -6.43 -7.06
N LEU A 53 5.45 -5.21 -6.95
CA LEU A 53 4.03 -4.96 -7.11
C LEU A 53 3.76 -4.91 -8.61
N PRO A 54 2.72 -5.60 -9.10
CA PRO A 54 2.37 -5.48 -10.50
C PRO A 54 2.13 -4.00 -10.80
N VAL A 55 2.76 -3.49 -11.86
CA VAL A 55 2.54 -2.14 -12.38
C VAL A 55 1.03 -1.91 -12.34
N VAL A 56 0.58 -1.09 -11.39
CA VAL A 56 -0.85 -0.91 -11.16
C VAL A 56 -1.33 -0.14 -12.37
N ALA A 57 -1.80 -0.85 -13.39
CA ALA A 57 -2.20 -0.27 -14.68
C ALA A 57 -3.34 0.75 -14.53
N ALA A 58 -3.91 0.84 -13.33
CA ALA A 58 -4.76 1.93 -12.88
C ALA A 58 -4.24 2.45 -11.52
N PRO A 59 -3.37 3.49 -11.48
CA PRO A 59 -3.07 4.21 -10.22
C PRO A 59 -4.34 4.72 -9.53
N ASN A 60 -5.46 4.75 -10.27
CA ASN A 60 -6.77 5.20 -9.85
C ASN A 60 -7.44 4.36 -8.75
N HIS A 61 -6.97 3.15 -8.41
CA HIS A 61 -7.53 2.40 -7.26
C HIS A 61 -6.49 1.56 -6.52
N ILE A 62 -5.92 2.14 -5.46
CA ILE A 62 -4.94 1.49 -4.58
C ILE A 62 -5.50 1.47 -3.16
N SER A 63 -5.79 0.28 -2.64
CA SER A 63 -6.26 0.08 -1.27
C SER A 63 -5.27 -0.71 -0.43
N VAL A 64 -5.38 -0.58 0.90
CA VAL A 64 -4.57 -1.36 1.86
C VAL A 64 -4.74 -2.86 1.63
N ASN A 65 -5.97 -3.31 1.36
CA ASN A 65 -6.24 -4.73 1.09
C ASN A 65 -5.62 -5.22 -0.21
N GLN A 66 -5.62 -4.41 -1.28
CA GLN A 66 -4.91 -4.79 -2.51
C GLN A 66 -3.42 -4.95 -2.25
N LEU A 67 -2.77 -3.96 -1.62
CA LEU A 67 -1.35 -4.02 -1.29
C LEU A 67 -1.03 -5.27 -0.45
N LEU A 68 -1.84 -5.57 0.58
CA LEU A 68 -1.65 -6.77 1.39
C LEU A 68 -1.81 -8.07 0.61
N ARG A 69 -2.78 -8.15 -0.31
CA ARG A 69 -2.96 -9.31 -1.18
C ARG A 69 -1.76 -9.51 -2.10
N HIS A 70 -1.24 -8.44 -2.69
CA HIS A 70 -0.05 -8.50 -3.54
C HIS A 70 1.19 -8.94 -2.75
N ILE A 71 1.44 -8.33 -1.59
CA ILE A 71 2.54 -8.72 -0.69
C ILE A 71 2.42 -10.19 -0.29
N SER A 72 1.21 -10.65 0.07
CA SER A 72 0.97 -12.04 0.47
C SER A 72 1.13 -13.02 -0.68
N LYS A 73 0.82 -12.62 -1.92
CA LYS A 73 0.98 -13.45 -3.11
C LYS A 73 2.45 -13.52 -3.56
N ALA A 74 3.20 -12.43 -3.44
CA ALA A 74 4.60 -12.38 -3.84
C ALA A 74 5.55 -13.12 -2.87
N ARG A 75 5.10 -13.42 -1.64
CA ARG A 75 5.88 -14.16 -0.63
C ARG A 75 5.56 -15.65 -0.55
N ASN A 76 4.57 -16.14 -1.31
CA ASN A 76 4.23 -17.56 -1.46
C ASN A 76 4.68 -18.05 -2.83
#